data_AF-I0WVJ2-F1
#
_entry.id   AF-I0WVJ2-F1
#
_cell.length_a   1.000
_cell.length_b   1.000
_cell.length_c   1.000
_cell.angle_alpha   90.00
_cell.angle_beta   90.00
_cell.angle_gamma   90.00
#
_symmetry.space_group_name_H-M   'P 1'
#
loop_
_entity.id
_entity.type
_entity.pdbx_description
1 polymer ?
#
loop_
_entity_poly.entity_id
_entity_poly.type
_entity_poly.pdbx_seq_one_letter_code
_entity_poly.pdbx_strand_id
1 'polypeptide(L)'
;MTAPAEPSAVSADTAPAPKRRDYAQFIVCAVMAVIGVFLIVDALSLSDGFAKVDPVGPRLFPLVIGGGLLVFAVLLAVAITRGSTGEADGGEDVDPESPGDWKTVGLLVGLFVVTIALVDFLGWAIIGTILFAGAATILGSRHWVRNIAIGAVLGFGSFYAFYVGLGIPLPAGILDGIL
;
A
#
# COMPACT_ATOMS: atom_id res chain seq x y z
N MET A 1 -24.87 -26.84 -72.14
CA MET A 1 -24.94 -25.40 -71.77
C MET A 1 -24.51 -25.30 -70.32
N THR A 2 -23.20 -25.29 -70.11
CA THR A 2 -22.52 -25.36 -68.81
C THR A 2 -22.27 -23.93 -68.32
N ALA A 3 -22.86 -23.57 -67.18
CA ALA A 3 -22.64 -22.27 -66.54
C ALA A 3 -21.18 -22.13 -66.06
N PRO A 4 -20.55 -20.94 -66.14
CA PRO A 4 -19.20 -20.72 -65.62
C PRO A 4 -19.23 -20.62 -64.09
N ALA A 5 -18.21 -21.19 -63.44
CA ALA A 5 -17.95 -21.04 -62.02
C ALA A 5 -17.51 -19.59 -61.69
N GLU A 6 -18.12 -18.98 -60.67
CA GLU A 6 -17.67 -17.70 -60.12
C GLU A 6 -16.37 -17.87 -59.30
N PRO A 7 -15.40 -16.95 -59.44
CA PRO A 7 -14.14 -16.99 -58.70
C PRO A 7 -14.27 -16.47 -57.26
N SER A 8 -13.80 -17.29 -56.32
CA SER A 8 -13.15 -16.98 -55.04
C SER A 8 -13.24 -15.53 -54.51
N ALA A 9 -14.04 -15.32 -53.47
CA ALA A 9 -13.83 -14.25 -52.50
C ALA A 9 -13.28 -14.88 -51.20
N VAL A 10 -11.97 -15.08 -51.17
CA VAL A 10 -11.23 -15.26 -49.91
C VAL A 10 -11.34 -13.92 -49.18
N SER A 11 -12.21 -13.86 -48.17
CA SER A 11 -12.34 -12.70 -47.31
C SER A 11 -10.99 -12.33 -46.73
N ALA A 12 -10.64 -11.07 -46.94
CA ALA A 12 -9.41 -10.40 -46.58
C ALA A 12 -8.79 -10.88 -45.26
N ASP A 13 -7.54 -11.30 -45.39
CA ASP A 13 -6.52 -11.34 -44.36
C ASP A 13 -6.60 -10.07 -43.51
N THR A 14 -7.11 -10.19 -42.29
CA THR A 14 -7.11 -9.10 -41.32
C THR A 14 -5.68 -8.98 -40.81
N ALA A 15 -4.86 -8.23 -41.54
CA ALA A 15 -3.49 -7.95 -41.16
C ALA A 15 -3.45 -7.47 -39.69
N PRO A 16 -2.62 -8.07 -38.82
CA PRO A 16 -2.56 -7.69 -37.41
C PRO A 16 -2.13 -6.22 -37.31
N ALA A 17 -2.93 -5.41 -36.62
CA ALA A 17 -2.63 -4.02 -36.35
C ALA A 17 -1.23 -3.89 -35.73
N PRO A 18 -0.41 -2.90 -36.15
CA PRO A 18 0.96 -2.78 -35.67
C PRO A 18 0.98 -2.60 -34.14
N LYS A 19 1.63 -3.52 -33.43
CA LYS A 19 1.91 -3.42 -31.98
C LYS A 19 2.61 -2.09 -31.71
N ARG A 20 1.87 -1.08 -31.25
CA ARG A 20 2.47 0.17 -30.73
C ARG A 20 3.37 -0.22 -29.57
N ARG A 21 4.66 0.12 -29.68
CA ARG A 21 5.60 -0.02 -28.56
C ARG A 21 5.03 0.74 -27.38
N ASP A 22 4.84 0.05 -26.27
CA ASP A 22 4.22 0.61 -25.07
C ASP A 22 5.23 1.47 -24.31
N TYR A 23 5.48 2.67 -24.84
CA TYR A 23 6.35 3.66 -24.20
C TYR A 23 5.79 4.14 -22.84
N ALA A 24 4.52 3.86 -22.52
CA ALA A 24 3.93 4.22 -21.25
C ALA A 24 4.56 3.43 -20.09
N GLN A 25 5.08 2.22 -20.33
CA GLN A 25 5.76 1.42 -19.30
C GLN A 25 7.07 2.07 -18.82
N PHE A 26 7.74 2.87 -19.66
CA PHE A 26 8.93 3.62 -19.23
C PHE A 26 8.59 4.74 -18.24
N ILE A 27 7.34 5.24 -18.23
CA ILE A 27 6.89 6.21 -17.22
C ILE A 27 6.92 5.55 -15.85
N VAL A 28 6.48 4.30 -15.73
CA VAL A 28 6.51 3.54 -14.48
C VAL A 28 7.96 3.38 -13.99
N CYS A 29 8.89 2.99 -14.87
CA CYS A 29 10.32 2.94 -14.54
C CYS A 29 10.85 4.29 -14.05
N ALA A 30 10.49 5.40 -14.70
CA ALA A 30 10.92 6.73 -14.33
C ALA A 30 10.38 7.15 -12.95
N VAL A 31 9.10 6.90 -12.68
CA VAL A 31 8.47 7.18 -11.38
C VAL A 31 9.14 6.38 -10.27
N MET A 32 9.34 5.08 -10.48
CA MET A 32 10.04 4.22 -9.51
C MET A 32 11.45 4.72 -9.24
N ALA A 33 12.18 5.14 -10.28
CA ALA A 33 13.53 5.68 -10.15
C ALA A 33 13.54 7.00 -9.36
N VAL A 34 12.64 7.93 -9.67
CA VAL A 34 12.51 9.21 -8.96
C VAL A 34 12.18 9.00 -7.49
N ILE A 35 11.18 8.17 -7.18
CA ILE A 35 10.79 7.87 -5.79
C ILE A 35 11.93 7.14 -5.07
N GLY A 36 12.57 6.17 -5.72
CA GLY A 36 13.69 5.42 -5.13
C GLY A 36 14.88 6.31 -4.78
N VAL A 37 15.30 7.20 -5.70
CA VAL A 37 16.35 8.19 -5.43
C VAL A 37 15.92 9.14 -4.32
N PHE A 38 14.68 9.64 -4.36
CA PHE A 38 14.16 10.54 -3.33
C PHE A 38 14.25 9.90 -1.94
N LEU A 39 13.78 8.66 -1.79
CA LEU A 39 13.82 7.95 -0.51
C LEU A 39 15.25 7.76 -0.01
N ILE A 40 16.21 7.48 -0.89
CA ILE A 40 17.62 7.34 -0.50
C ILE A 40 18.19 8.69 -0.05
N VAL A 41 17.93 9.77 -0.79
CA VAL A 41 18.40 11.11 -0.42
C VAL A 41 17.80 11.57 0.90
N ASP A 42 16.51 11.32 1.11
CA ASP A 42 15.81 11.59 2.37
C ASP A 42 16.42 10.76 3.52
N ALA A 43 16.66 9.46 3.29
CA ALA A 43 17.30 8.58 4.26
C ALA A 43 18.68 9.08 4.70
N LEU A 44 19.48 9.55 3.75
CA LEU A 44 20.83 10.06 4.00
C LEU A 44 20.81 11.43 4.67
N SER A 45 19.70 12.17 4.56
CA SER A 45 19.50 13.48 5.20
C SER A 45 19.01 13.35 6.66
N LEU A 46 18.52 12.18 7.07
CA LEU A 46 18.15 11.90 8.46
C LEU A 46 19.39 11.97 9.35
N SER A 47 19.44 12.91 10.29
CA SER A 47 20.41 12.91 11.39
C SER A 47 20.19 11.71 12.31
N ASP A 48 21.24 11.20 12.94
CA ASP A 48 21.14 10.12 13.94
C ASP A 48 20.34 10.63 15.15
N GLY A 49 19.02 10.46 15.10
CA GLY A 49 18.09 10.84 16.17
C GLY A 49 18.20 9.92 17.39
N PHE A 50 17.74 10.43 18.53
CA PHE A 50 17.89 9.99 19.94
C PHE A 50 17.64 8.51 20.32
N ALA A 51 17.47 7.58 19.38
CA ALA A 51 17.30 6.17 19.67
C ALA A 51 18.67 5.47 19.82
N LYS A 52 19.33 5.68 20.98
CA LYS A 52 20.56 4.95 21.38
C LYS A 52 20.38 3.42 21.47
N VAL A 53 19.16 2.92 21.31
CA VAL A 53 18.77 1.51 21.48
C VAL A 53 18.48 0.83 20.14
N ASP A 54 18.50 1.56 19.02
CA ASP A 54 18.11 1.02 17.71
C ASP A 54 19.33 0.49 16.92
N PRO A 55 19.51 -0.83 16.75
CA PRO A 55 20.73 -1.39 16.14
C PRO A 55 20.90 -1.05 14.66
N VAL A 56 19.79 -0.75 13.98
CA VAL A 56 19.70 -0.58 12.52
C VAL A 56 19.43 0.86 12.09
N GLY A 57 19.02 1.72 13.02
CA GLY A 57 18.75 3.15 12.79
C GLY A 57 17.59 3.43 11.84
N PRO A 58 17.07 4.69 11.84
CA PRO A 58 15.89 5.07 11.05
C PRO A 58 16.14 5.06 9.53
N ARG A 59 17.41 5.01 9.10
CA ARG A 59 17.81 5.05 7.69
C ARG A 59 17.60 3.72 6.96
N LEU A 60 17.62 2.58 7.66
CA LEU A 60 17.61 1.26 7.01
C LEU A 60 16.35 1.08 6.16
N PHE A 61 15.19 1.42 6.72
CA PHE A 61 13.91 1.17 6.06
C PHE A 61 13.77 1.95 4.74
N PRO A 62 13.96 3.30 4.70
CA PRO A 62 13.96 4.05 3.44
C PRO A 62 15.05 3.59 2.45
N LEU A 63 16.24 3.20 2.93
CA LEU A 63 17.33 2.72 2.08
C LEU A 63 16.98 1.40 1.38
N VAL A 64 16.40 0.44 2.10
CA VAL A 64 16.00 -0.87 1.53
C VAL A 64 14.90 -0.68 0.50
N ILE A 65 13.88 0.13 0.81
CA ILE A 65 12.77 0.38 -0.11
C ILE A 65 13.25 1.15 -1.34
N GLY A 66 14.02 2.22 -1.15
CA GLY A 66 14.58 3.02 -2.25
C GLY A 66 15.51 2.19 -3.15
N GLY A 67 16.38 1.36 -2.55
CA GLY A 67 17.23 0.42 -3.28
C GLY A 67 16.43 -0.61 -4.06
N GLY A 68 15.41 -1.21 -3.44
CA GLY A 68 14.50 -2.15 -4.11
C GLY A 68 13.77 -1.53 -5.30
N LEU A 69 13.25 -0.31 -5.15
CA LEU A 69 12.63 0.47 -6.24
C LEU A 69 13.58 0.68 -7.41
N LEU A 70 14.85 1.04 -7.15
CA LEU A 70 15.84 1.23 -8.20
C LEU A 70 16.19 -0.08 -8.91
N VAL A 71 16.37 -1.17 -8.16
CA VAL A 71 16.62 -2.49 -8.73
C VAL A 71 15.45 -2.90 -9.64
N PHE A 72 14.21 -2.77 -9.18
CA PHE A 72 13.05 -3.11 -10.00
C PHE A 72 12.86 -2.17 -11.19
N ALA A 73 13.15 -0.87 -11.07
CA ALA A 73 13.11 0.06 -12.19
C ALA A 73 14.06 -0.36 -13.31
N VAL A 74 15.30 -0.76 -12.95
CA VAL A 74 16.30 -1.26 -13.91
C VAL A 74 15.87 -2.59 -14.51
N LEU A 75 15.44 -3.56 -13.68
CA LEU A 75 14.99 -4.86 -14.16
C LEU A 75 13.80 -4.73 -15.12
N LEU A 76 12.84 -3.87 -14.79
CA LEU A 76 11.67 -3.61 -15.64
C LEU A 76 12.09 -2.92 -16.95
N ALA A 77 12.97 -1.93 -16.91
CA ALA A 77 13.49 -1.30 -18.13
C ALA A 77 14.22 -2.31 -19.05
N VAL A 78 14.99 -3.23 -18.46
CA VAL A 78 15.61 -4.35 -19.19
C VAL A 78 14.57 -5.30 -19.75
N ALA A 79 13.49 -5.59 -19.01
CA ALA A 79 12.41 -6.44 -19.49
C ALA A 79 11.66 -5.80 -20.68
N ILE A 80 11.33 -4.52 -20.59
CA ILE A 80 10.66 -3.75 -21.66
C ILE A 80 11.52 -3.73 -22.92
N THR A 81 12.83 -3.45 -22.78
CA THR A 81 13.76 -3.46 -23.92
C THR A 81 13.96 -4.86 -24.51
N ARG A 82 13.73 -5.93 -23.74
CA ARG A 82 13.67 -7.32 -24.21
C ARG A 82 12.32 -7.72 -24.80
N GLY A 83 11.37 -6.79 -24.91
CA GLY A 83 10.06 -7.00 -25.52
C GLY A 83 8.98 -7.52 -24.56
N SER A 84 9.22 -7.47 -23.24
CA SER A 84 8.15 -7.66 -22.26
C SER A 84 7.16 -6.51 -22.39
N THR A 85 5.89 -6.85 -22.50
CA THR A 85 4.78 -5.90 -22.41
C THR A 85 3.95 -6.31 -21.22
N GLY A 86 3.57 -5.36 -20.37
CA GLY A 86 2.55 -5.58 -19.37
C GLY A 86 1.27 -6.01 -20.07
N GLU A 87 0.83 -7.23 -19.79
CA GLU A 87 -0.55 -7.61 -20.09
C GLU A 87 -1.41 -6.77 -19.15
N ALA A 88 -2.45 -6.13 -19.67
CA ALA A 88 -3.43 -5.50 -18.81
C ALA A 88 -4.04 -6.62 -17.97
N ASP A 89 -3.71 -6.65 -16.68
CA ASP A 89 -4.37 -7.56 -15.75
C ASP A 89 -5.85 -7.23 -15.82
N GLY A 90 -6.65 -8.21 -16.27
CA GLY A 90 -8.10 -8.10 -16.29
C GLY A 90 -8.55 -8.13 -14.84
N GLY A 91 -8.49 -6.96 -14.19
CA GLY A 91 -8.65 -6.81 -12.75
C GLY A 91 -9.83 -7.61 -12.24
N GLU A 92 -9.62 -8.28 -11.10
CA GLU A 92 -10.57 -9.07 -10.31
C GLU A 92 -11.96 -8.39 -10.22
N ASP A 93 -12.85 -8.62 -11.19
CA ASP A 93 -14.22 -8.07 -11.28
C ASP A 93 -14.39 -6.64 -10.70
N VAL A 94 -13.38 -5.78 -10.89
CA VAL A 94 -13.44 -4.39 -10.43
C VAL A 94 -14.16 -3.63 -11.52
N ASP A 95 -15.45 -3.38 -11.32
CA ASP A 95 -16.21 -2.46 -12.16
C ASP A 95 -15.61 -1.04 -12.00
N PRO A 96 -14.90 -0.50 -13.00
CA PRO A 96 -14.29 0.82 -12.92
C PRO A 96 -15.33 1.94 -12.88
N GLU A 97 -16.60 1.64 -13.16
CA GLU A 97 -17.72 2.59 -13.05
C GLU A 97 -18.40 2.55 -11.68
N SER A 98 -18.04 1.58 -10.82
CA SER A 98 -18.55 1.52 -9.44
C SER A 98 -18.06 2.74 -8.64
N PRO A 99 -18.97 3.55 -8.08
CA PRO A 99 -18.57 4.71 -7.29
C PRO A 99 -17.87 4.26 -6.00
N GLY A 100 -16.67 4.78 -5.75
CA GLY A 100 -15.93 4.51 -4.52
C GLY A 100 -16.74 4.89 -3.27
N ASP A 101 -16.61 4.09 -2.20
CA ASP A 101 -17.26 4.37 -0.91
C ASP A 101 -16.48 5.45 -0.13
N TRP A 102 -16.59 6.69 -0.61
CA TRP A 102 -15.95 7.86 -0.02
C TRP A 102 -16.42 8.15 1.41
N LYS A 103 -17.61 7.66 1.80
CA LYS A 103 -18.11 7.79 3.16
C LYS A 103 -17.29 6.92 4.11
N THR A 104 -17.08 5.66 3.77
CA THR A 104 -16.25 4.74 4.56
C THR A 104 -14.81 5.25 4.62
N VAL A 105 -14.25 5.72 3.51
CA VAL A 105 -12.92 6.35 3.48
C VAL A 105 -12.87 7.56 4.43
N GLY A 106 -13.82 8.48 4.34
CA GLY A 106 -13.89 9.66 5.21
C GLY A 106 -14.01 9.32 6.69
N LEU A 107 -14.78 8.28 7.04
CA LEU A 107 -14.90 7.81 8.42
C LEU A 107 -13.59 7.20 8.94
N LEU A 108 -12.89 6.40 8.13
CA LEU A 108 -11.59 5.84 8.50
C LEU A 108 -10.54 6.92 8.68
N VAL A 109 -10.50 7.90 7.77
CA VAL A 109 -9.60 9.06 7.89
C VAL A 109 -9.91 9.84 9.17
N GLY A 110 -11.19 10.09 9.47
CA GLY A 110 -11.61 10.74 10.70
C GLY A 110 -11.17 9.97 11.96
N LEU A 111 -11.32 8.64 11.95
CA LEU A 111 -10.87 7.78 13.04
C LEU A 111 -9.34 7.84 13.22
N PHE A 112 -8.58 7.87 12.14
CA PHE A 112 -7.13 8.07 12.18
C PHE A 112 -6.75 9.43 12.77
N VAL A 113 -7.41 10.51 12.34
CA VAL A 113 -7.16 11.85 12.87
C VAL A 113 -7.46 11.91 14.38
N VAL A 114 -8.57 11.34 14.83
CA VAL A 114 -8.90 11.22 16.26
C VAL A 114 -7.83 10.42 17.00
N THR A 115 -7.35 9.33 16.41
CA THR A 115 -6.28 8.51 17.00
C THR A 115 -5.00 9.31 17.20
N ILE A 116 -4.55 10.02 16.17
CA ILE A 116 -3.35 10.87 16.22
C ILE A 116 -3.52 11.98 17.27
N ALA A 117 -4.70 12.60 17.35
CA ALA A 117 -4.95 13.69 18.28
C ALA A 117 -5.03 13.24 19.76
N LEU A 118 -5.52 12.02 20.02
CA LEU A 118 -5.79 11.53 21.38
C LEU A 118 -4.73 10.54 21.89
N VAL A 119 -3.79 10.06 21.06
CA VAL A 119 -2.84 9.01 21.46
C VAL A 119 -1.98 9.40 22.66
N ASP A 120 -1.53 10.65 22.74
CA ASP A 120 -0.71 11.12 23.86
C ASP A 120 -1.51 11.22 25.16
N PHE A 121 -2.81 11.56 25.06
CA PHE A 121 -3.68 11.71 26.22
C PHE A 121 -4.24 10.37 26.71
N LEU A 122 -4.85 9.58 25.82
CA LEU A 122 -5.47 8.30 26.18
C LEU A 122 -4.47 7.15 26.31
N GLY A 123 -3.32 7.25 25.66
CA GLY A 123 -2.37 6.16 25.54
C GLY A 123 -2.73 5.14 24.46
N TRP A 124 -1.71 4.44 23.97
CA TRP A 124 -1.82 3.50 22.86
C TRP A 124 -2.79 2.34 23.14
N ALA A 125 -2.80 1.80 24.36
CA ALA A 125 -3.68 0.67 24.70
C ALA A 125 -5.17 1.02 24.52
N ILE A 126 -5.58 2.20 24.99
CA ILE A 126 -6.98 2.65 24.91
C ILE A 126 -7.31 3.14 23.50
N ILE A 127 -6.51 4.06 22.95
CA ILE A 127 -6.82 4.62 21.63
C ILE A 127 -6.69 3.57 20.52
N GLY A 128 -5.74 2.63 20.65
CA GLY A 128 -5.59 1.50 19.75
C GLY A 128 -6.80 0.58 19.79
N THR A 129 -7.37 0.34 20.97
CA THR A 129 -8.65 -0.37 21.12
C THR A 129 -9.77 0.32 20.33
N ILE A 130 -9.88 1.65 20.46
CA ILE A 130 -10.87 2.46 19.73
C ILE A 130 -10.61 2.41 18.22
N LEU A 131 -9.35 2.49 17.79
CA LEU A 131 -8.95 2.38 16.38
C LEU A 131 -9.38 1.03 15.79
N PHE A 132 -9.03 -0.09 16.43
CA PHE A 132 -9.34 -1.42 15.91
C PHE A 132 -10.85 -1.71 15.93
N ALA A 133 -11.54 -1.39 17.04
CA ALA A 133 -12.98 -1.58 17.15
C ALA A 133 -13.76 -0.65 16.21
N GLY A 134 -13.31 0.60 16.09
CA GLY A 134 -13.89 1.61 15.20
C GLY A 134 -13.72 1.23 13.74
N ALA A 135 -12.53 0.81 13.32
CA ALA A 135 -12.26 0.37 11.96
C ALA A 135 -13.14 -0.83 11.58
N ALA A 136 -13.23 -1.85 12.45
CA ALA A 136 -14.10 -3.02 12.22
C ALA A 136 -15.58 -2.62 12.07
N THR A 137 -16.02 -1.62 12.83
CA THR A 137 -17.39 -1.11 12.78
C THR A 137 -17.65 -0.31 11.49
N ILE A 138 -16.70 0.55 11.09
CA ILE A 138 -16.79 1.34 9.85
C ILE A 138 -16.79 0.43 8.62
N LEU A 139 -16.02 -0.67 8.64
CA LEU A 139 -16.00 -1.69 7.59
C LEU A 139 -17.23 -2.61 7.58
N GLY A 140 -18.24 -2.34 8.42
CA GLY A 140 -19.55 -3.00 8.33
C GLY A 140 -19.81 -4.10 9.35
N SER A 141 -18.92 -4.36 10.31
CA SER A 141 -19.22 -5.31 11.39
C SER A 141 -20.36 -4.81 12.27
N ARG A 142 -21.47 -5.56 12.30
CA ARG A 142 -22.65 -5.26 13.14
C ARG A 142 -22.51 -5.69 14.62
N HIS A 143 -21.42 -6.37 14.98
CA HIS A 143 -21.24 -7.00 16.29
C HIS A 143 -20.39 -6.14 17.22
N TRP A 144 -20.97 -5.06 17.76
CA TRP A 144 -20.27 -4.05 18.57
C TRP A 144 -19.46 -4.62 19.74
N VAL A 145 -20.04 -5.55 20.51
CA VAL A 145 -19.36 -6.18 21.66
C VAL A 145 -18.12 -6.95 21.22
N ARG A 146 -18.23 -7.71 20.11
CA ARG A 146 -17.11 -8.46 19.55
C ARG A 146 -16.03 -7.53 19.02
N ASN A 147 -16.42 -6.43 18.37
CA ASN A 147 -15.48 -5.43 17.86
C ASN A 147 -14.68 -4.80 19.00
N ILE A 148 -15.33 -4.45 20.12
CA ILE A 148 -14.65 -3.90 21.30
C ILE A 148 -13.73 -4.94 21.93
N ALA A 149 -14.18 -6.19 22.10
CA ALA A 149 -13.36 -7.25 22.67
C ALA A 149 -12.10 -7.52 21.83
N ILE A 150 -12.26 -7.67 20.51
CA ILE A 150 -11.13 -7.86 19.59
C ILE A 150 -10.24 -6.61 19.60
N GLY A 151 -10.83 -5.42 19.57
CA GLY A 151 -10.09 -4.18 19.63
C GLY A 151 -9.25 -4.08 20.90
N ALA A 152 -9.79 -4.47 22.05
CA ALA A 152 -9.07 -4.48 23.32
C ALA A 152 -7.90 -5.46 23.29
N VAL A 153 -8.12 -6.68 22.78
CA VAL A 153 -7.05 -7.67 22.63
C VAL A 153 -5.95 -7.14 21.71
N LEU A 154 -6.28 -6.52 20.59
CA LEU A 154 -5.29 -5.97 19.65
C LEU A 154 -4.59 -4.72 20.20
N GLY A 155 -5.31 -3.82 20.86
CA GLY A 155 -4.78 -2.60 21.46
C GLY A 155 -3.79 -2.89 22.59
N PHE A 156 -4.21 -3.66 23.59
CA PHE A 156 -3.35 -4.06 24.69
C PHE A 156 -2.26 -5.05 24.24
N GLY A 157 -2.61 -6.01 23.37
CA GLY A 157 -1.66 -6.98 22.84
C GLY A 157 -0.53 -6.32 22.06
N SER A 158 -0.85 -5.34 21.20
CA SER A 158 0.18 -4.55 20.51
C SER A 158 0.97 -3.70 21.49
N PHE A 159 0.34 -3.05 22.48
CA PHE A 159 1.06 -2.29 23.51
C PHE A 159 2.17 -3.12 24.14
N TYR A 160 1.84 -4.31 24.67
CA TYR A 160 2.83 -5.18 25.31
C TYR A 160 3.82 -5.78 24.31
N ALA A 161 3.39 -6.11 23.09
CA ALA A 161 4.31 -6.62 22.05
C ALA A 161 5.41 -5.62 21.71
N PHE A 162 5.08 -4.33 21.60
CA PHE A 162 6.06 -3.27 21.33
C PHE A 162 6.84 -2.89 22.59
N TYR A 163 6.15 -2.69 23.71
CA TYR A 163 6.76 -2.25 24.96
C TYR A 163 7.72 -3.30 25.54
N VAL A 164 7.25 -4.55 25.68
CA VAL A 164 8.03 -5.65 26.26
C VAL A 164 8.84 -6.38 25.20
N GLY A 165 8.23 -6.65 24.04
CA GLY A 165 8.88 -7.45 23.00
C GLY A 165 9.97 -6.70 22.23
N LEU A 166 9.78 -5.41 21.98
CA LEU A 166 10.71 -4.58 21.20
C LEU A 166 11.40 -3.49 22.04
N GLY A 167 10.99 -3.29 23.29
CA GLY A 167 11.56 -2.23 24.14
C GLY A 167 11.20 -0.82 23.67
N ILE A 168 10.14 -0.67 22.86
CA ILE A 168 9.72 0.61 22.30
C ILE A 168 8.71 1.25 23.25
N PRO A 169 9.04 2.41 23.87
CA PRO A 169 8.12 3.08 24.79
C PRO A 169 6.94 3.65 24.00
N LEU A 170 5.75 3.11 24.26
CA LEU A 170 4.49 3.63 23.73
C LEU A 170 3.83 4.54 24.76
N PRO A 171 3.09 5.59 24.34
CA PRO A 171 2.38 6.45 25.27
C PRO A 171 1.40 5.65 26.13
N ALA A 172 1.60 5.68 27.45
CA ALA A 172 0.64 5.11 28.40
C ALA A 172 -0.57 6.05 28.62
N GLY A 173 -0.40 7.35 28.36
CA GLY A 173 -1.44 8.38 28.52
C GLY A 173 -1.98 8.41 29.95
N ILE A 174 -3.31 8.39 30.10
CA ILE A 174 -3.97 8.33 31.42
C ILE A 174 -3.61 7.05 32.21
N LEU A 175 -3.13 5.99 31.55
CA LEU A 175 -2.70 4.76 32.21
C LEU A 175 -1.23 4.82 32.70
N ASP A 176 -0.58 5.98 32.60
CA ASP A 176 0.76 6.20 33.13
C ASP A 176 0.80 5.95 34.65
N GLY A 177 1.70 5.06 35.08
CA GLY A 177 1.81 4.57 36.46
C GLY A 177 1.02 3.29 36.78
N ILE A 178 0.18 2.79 35.86
CA ILE A 178 -0.49 1.48 35.98
C ILE A 178 0.13 0.45 35.03
N LEU A 179 0.46 0.88 33.80
CA LEU A 179 1.03 0.06 32.72
C LEU A 179 2.56 0.14 32.65
#